data_AF-A0A2S7FFY1-F1
#
_entry.id   AF-A0A2S7FFY1-F1
#
_cell.length_a   1.000
_cell.length_b   1.000
_cell.length_c   1.000
_cell.angle_alpha   90.00
_cell.angle_beta   90.00
_cell.angle_gamma   90.00
#
_symmetry.space_group_name_H-M   'P 1'
#
loop_
_entity.id
_entity.type
_entity.pdbx_description
1 polymer ?
#
loop_
_entity_poly.entity_id
_entity_poly.type
_entity_poly.pdbx_seq_one_letter_code
_entity_poly.pdbx_strand_id
1 'polypeptide(L)' 'MNDTIFLSKYSLATGIITIVTDLNEKINALQLLMKHYSDKNNWSFNEKMIEKIAVIKLEVEEITCKENL' A
#
# COMPACT_ATOMS: atom_id res chain seq x y z
N MET A 1 -27.71 20.59 23.04
CA MET A 1 -26.67 19.56 22.87
C MET A 1 -25.98 19.92 21.58
N ASN A 2 -24.76 20.47 21.62
CA ASN A 2 -24.05 20.87 20.41
C ASN A 2 -23.53 19.60 19.74
N ASP A 3 -24.15 19.20 18.63
CA ASP A 3 -23.63 18.15 17.77
C ASP A 3 -22.32 18.65 17.16
N THR A 4 -21.20 18.25 17.75
CA THR A 4 -19.88 18.53 17.18
C THR A 4 -19.71 17.63 15.97
N ILE A 5 -19.86 18.20 14.78
CA ILE A 5 -19.64 17.50 13.51
C ILE A 5 -18.14 17.52 13.22
N PHE A 6 -17.55 16.34 13.02
CA PHE A 6 -16.15 16.19 12.62
C PHE A 6 -16.03 16.06 11.10
N LEU A 7 -15.24 16.95 10.49
CA LEU A 7 -14.85 16.87 9.09
C LEU A 7 -13.92 15.67 8.90
N SER A 8 -14.28 14.77 7.99
CA SER A 8 -13.49 13.56 7.74
C SER A 8 -13.63 13.08 6.30
N LYS A 9 -12.57 12.44 5.81
CA LYS A 9 -12.56 11.72 4.54
C LYS A 9 -11.94 10.34 4.78
N TYR A 10 -12.59 9.30 4.29
CA TYR A 10 -12.05 7.95 4.35
C TYR A 10 -12.34 7.17 3.08
N SER A 11 -11.41 6.28 2.74
CA SER A 11 -11.53 5.33 1.64
C SER A 11 -11.35 3.92 2.18
N LEU A 12 -12.17 3.00 1.72
CA LEU A 12 -12.13 1.58 2.09
C LEU A 12 -11.98 0.77 0.81
N ALA A 13 -10.94 -0.05 0.75
CA ALA A 13 -10.69 -0.95 -0.36
C ALA A 13 -10.86 -2.40 0.10
N THR A 14 -11.56 -3.20 -0.69
CA THR A 14 -11.74 -4.64 -0.46
C THR A 14 -11.31 -5.41 -1.71
N GLY A 15 -10.82 -6.62 -1.50
CA GLY A 15 -10.38 -7.49 -2.58
C GLY A 15 -9.51 -8.64 -2.08
N ILE A 16 -8.74 -9.21 -3.00
CA ILE A 16 -7.97 -10.44 -2.76
C ILE A 16 -6.57 -10.10 -2.25
N ILE A 17 -6.18 -10.74 -1.14
CA ILE A 17 -4.84 -10.61 -0.57
C ILE A 17 -3.98 -11.78 -1.02
N THR A 18 -2.78 -11.48 -1.52
CA THR A 18 -1.77 -12.47 -1.88
C THR A 18 -0.40 -12.08 -1.32
N ILE A 19 0.45 -13.09 -1.11
CA ILE A 19 1.87 -12.86 -0.80
C ILE A 19 2.63 -12.94 -2.12
N VAL A 20 3.38 -11.90 -2.47
CA VAL A 20 4.22 -11.87 -3.66
C VAL A 20 5.41 -12.79 -3.44
N THR A 21 5.58 -13.79 -4.31
CA THR A 21 6.68 -14.77 -4.22
C THR A 21 7.76 -14.54 -5.26
N ASP A 22 7.43 -13.97 -6.41
CA ASP A 22 8.42 -13.65 -7.45
C ASP A 22 9.39 -12.57 -6.98
N LEU A 23 10.69 -12.79 -7.16
CA LEU A 23 11.72 -11.88 -6.67
C LEU A 23 11.69 -10.53 -7.38
N ASN A 24 11.45 -10.53 -8.70
CA ASN A 24 11.41 -9.29 -9.47
C ASN A 24 10.14 -8.49 -9.15
N GLU A 25 8.99 -9.15 -8.97
CA GLU A 25 7.76 -8.51 -8.52
C GLU A 25 7.92 -7.93 -7.11
N LYS A 26 8.60 -8.63 -6.18
CA LYS A 26 8.93 -8.08 -4.86
C LYS A 26 9.79 -6.82 -4.96
N ILE A 27 10.86 -6.85 -5.77
CA ILE A 27 11.74 -5.70 -5.96
C ILE A 27 10.94 -4.53 -6.52
N ASN A 28 10.11 -4.76 -7.54
CA ASN A 28 9.27 -3.73 -8.14
C ASN A 28 8.27 -3.14 -7.14
N ALA A 29 7.60 -3.98 -6.34
CA ALA A 29 6.68 -3.52 -5.30
C ALA A 29 7.40 -2.68 -4.24
N LEU A 30 8.60 -3.08 -3.82
CA LEU A 30 9.40 -2.32 -2.87
C LEU A 30 9.89 -1.00 -3.45
N GLN A 31 10.27 -0.92 -4.73
CA GLN A 31 10.56 0.36 -5.39
C GLN A 31 9.37 1.31 -5.31
N LEU A 32 8.16 0.82 -5.61
CA LEU A 32 6.94 1.62 -5.57
C LEU A 32 6.65 2.15 -4.15
N LEU A 33 6.78 1.28 -3.14
CA LEU A 33 6.60 1.67 -1.74
C LEU A 33 7.65 2.71 -1.32
N MET A 34 8.92 2.48 -1.61
CA MET A 34 9.99 3.40 -1.23
C MET A 34 9.84 4.76 -1.92
N LYS A 35 9.40 4.78 -3.18
CA LYS A 35 9.06 6.02 -3.89
C LYS A 35 7.93 6.77 -3.18
N HIS A 36 6.85 6.09 -2.81
CA HIS A 36 5.70 6.70 -2.12
C HIS A 36 6.10 7.37 -0.79
N TYR A 37 7.02 6.78 -0.04
CA TYR A 37 7.43 7.31 1.27
C TYR A 37 8.60 8.30 1.25
N SER A 38 9.40 8.35 0.17
CA SER A 38 10.65 9.13 0.15
C SER A 38 10.81 10.07 -1.04
N ASP A 39 9.91 10.01 -2.02
CA ASP A 39 10.00 10.66 -3.34
C ASP A 39 11.28 10.30 -4.14
N LYS A 40 12.10 9.36 -3.66
CA LYS A 40 13.31 8.88 -4.33
C LYS A 40 13.03 7.60 -5.11
N ASN A 41 13.70 7.48 -6.25
CA ASN A 41 13.61 6.32 -7.15
C ASN A 41 14.92 5.51 -7.12
N ASN A 42 14.88 4.32 -7.71
CA ASN A 42 16.04 3.45 -7.98
C ASN A 42 16.80 3.03 -6.72
N TRP A 43 16.07 2.56 -5.71
CA TRP A 43 16.66 2.01 -4.50
C TRP A 43 17.46 0.74 -4.81
N SER A 44 18.63 0.56 -4.20
CA SER A 44 19.35 -0.71 -4.32
C SER A 44 18.95 -1.62 -3.16
N PHE A 45 18.55 -2.86 -3.47
CA PHE A 45 18.14 -3.83 -2.47
C PHE A 45 19.11 -5.01 -2.46
N ASN A 46 19.46 -5.49 -1.26
CA ASN A 46 20.19 -6.73 -1.11
C ASN A 46 19.22 -7.91 -1.28
N GLU A 47 19.47 -8.76 -2.29
CA GLU A 47 18.60 -9.91 -2.61
C GLU A 47 18.34 -10.83 -1.40
N LYS A 48 19.38 -11.11 -0.59
CA LYS A 48 19.24 -11.94 0.63
C LYS A 48 18.33 -11.32 1.68
N MET A 49 18.20 -10.00 1.67
CA MET A 49 17.26 -9.29 2.53
C MET A 49 15.84 -9.37 1.96
N ILE A 50 15.68 -9.25 0.64
CA ILE A 50 14.37 -9.35 -0.03
C ILE A 50 13.74 -10.74 0.17
N GLU A 51 14.54 -11.80 0.16
CA GLU A 51 14.06 -13.16 0.45
C GLU A 51 13.38 -13.27 1.82
N LYS A 52 13.82 -12.49 2.81
CA LYS A 52 13.28 -12.47 4.18
C LYS A 52 12.08 -11.54 4.37
N ILE A 53 11.73 -10.76 3.34
CA ILE A 53 10.61 -9.83 3.37
C ILE A 53 9.39 -10.47 2.70
N ALA A 54 8.27 -10.43 3.41
CA ALA A 54 6.96 -10.71 2.86
C ALA A 54 6.37 -9.40 2.30
N VAL A 55 6.05 -9.41 1.00
CA VAL A 55 5.30 -8.32 0.36
C VAL A 55 3.87 -8.80 0.19
N ILE A 56 2.93 -8.07 0.80
CA ILE A 56 1.51 -8.38 0.76
C ILE A 56 0.87 -7.46 -0.29
N LYS A 57 0.20 -8.07 -1.27
CA LYS A 57 -0.50 -7.38 -2.35
C LYS A 57 -2.00 -7.52 -2.15
N LEU A 58 -2.71 -6.40 -2.13
CA LEU A 58 -4.17 -6.35 -2.23
C LEU A 58 -4.52 -6.05 -3.69
N GLU A 59 -5.10 -7.02 -4.38
CA GLU A 59 -5.77 -6.78 -5.65
C GLU A 59 -7.17 -6.27 -5.35
N VAL A 60 -7.37 -4.98 -5.59
CA VAL A 60 -8.59 -4.27 -5.19
C VAL A 60 -9.72 -4.59 -6.16
N GLU A 61 -10.82 -5.10 -5.64
CA GLU A 61 -12.05 -5.39 -6.39
C GLU A 61 -13.05 -4.24 -6.25
N GLU A 62 -13.12 -3.61 -5.08
CA GLU A 62 -14.02 -2.51 -4.78
C GLU A 62 -13.32 -1.44 -3.93
N ILE A 63 -13.59 -0.16 -4.24
CA ILE A 63 -13.22 0.99 -3.42
C ILE A 63 -14.47 1.81 -3.15
N THR A 64 -14.71 2.10 -1.87
CA THR A 64 -15.74 3.05 -1.44
C THR A 64 -15.10 4.26 -0.77
N CYS A 65 -15.71 5.43 -0.95
CA CYS A 65 -15.26 6.69 -0.36
C CYS A 65 -16.42 7.36 0.37
N LYS A 66 -16.15 7.87 1.57
CA LYS A 66 -17.07 8.77 2.27
C LYS A 66 -16.34 10.03 2.68
N GLU A 67 -17.05 11.13 2.54
CA GLU A 67 -16.62 12.44 2.97
C GLU A 67 -17.77 13.06 3.77
N ASN A 68 -17.41 13.71 4.88
CA ASN A 68 -18.33 14.52 5.68
C ASN A 68 -17.79 15.95 5.68
N LEU A 69 -18.51 16.85 5.01
CA LEU A 69 -18.19 18.27 4.84
C LEU A 69 -19.13 19.18 5.64
#